data_AF-A0A1F7F4G6-F1
#
_entry.id   AF-A0A1F7F4G6-F1
#
_cell.length_a   1.000
_cell.length_b   1.000
_cell.length_c   1.000
_cell.angle_alpha   90.00
_cell.angle_beta   90.00
_cell.angle_gamma   90.00
#
_symmetry.space_group_name_H-M   'P 1'
#
loop_
_entity.id
_entity.type
_entity.pdbx_description
1 polymer ?
#
loop_
_entity_poly.entity_id
_entity_poly.type
_entity_poly.pdbx_seq_one_letter_code
_entity_poly.pdbx_strand_id
1 'polypeptide(L)'
;MRGKPVSRPFSDVIDQIRTLADSGYKEIVLTGIHIGRYADNGKTLDDVVETGAEIPGSFRIRISSIEPQEISPRLIELTVNHPKVCNHLHVSIQSGDDEILKLMGRRYAAGTVFSLLEKIRVRDPLFGLGADFIIGFNGESERHFNSTLSRVAESVLSYGHVFPFSLRKGTAVEHLPGAIASVEKSRRCREIKAAFQKHKQAFLAANMGKNHVIVYENDQTGLTSNYIRVLCAEPAEQGDMIPVVITGYGKDFARGANLRGNNGVA
;
A
#
# COMPACT_ATOMS: atom_id res chain seq x y z
N MET A 1 9.25 -1.76 -24.72
CA MET A 1 8.22 -0.85 -24.16
C MET A 1 6.89 -1.56 -24.21
N ARG A 2 6.13 -1.57 -23.12
CA ARG A 2 4.72 -1.99 -23.18
C ARG A 2 3.97 -0.92 -24.00
N GLY A 3 3.05 -1.34 -24.87
CA GLY A 3 2.34 -0.46 -25.80
C GLY A 3 1.48 0.60 -25.11
N LYS A 4 0.57 1.25 -25.86
CA LYS A 4 -0.40 2.18 -25.27
C LYS A 4 -1.12 1.51 -24.07
N PRO A 5 -1.43 2.24 -23.00
CA PRO A 5 -2.22 1.69 -21.91
C PRO A 5 -3.56 1.14 -22.44
N VAL A 6 -3.92 -0.08 -22.03
CA VAL A 6 -5.19 -0.71 -22.38
C VAL A 6 -5.81 -1.25 -21.11
N SER A 7 -7.08 -0.90 -20.88
CA SER A 7 -7.90 -1.50 -19.84
C SER A 7 -8.56 -2.77 -20.36
N ARG A 8 -8.70 -3.76 -19.49
CA ARG A 8 -9.53 -4.92 -19.78
C ARG A 8 -11.01 -4.54 -19.70
N PRO A 9 -11.89 -5.19 -20.49
CA PRO A 9 -13.33 -4.96 -20.39
C PRO A 9 -13.83 -5.14 -18.96
N PHE A 10 -14.75 -4.29 -18.54
CA PHE A 10 -15.30 -4.30 -17.18
C PHE A 10 -15.93 -5.65 -16.82
N SER A 11 -16.73 -6.21 -17.72
CA SER A 11 -17.31 -7.55 -17.58
C SER A 11 -16.25 -8.60 -17.28
N ASP A 12 -15.17 -8.63 -18.06
CA ASP A 12 -14.12 -9.63 -17.94
C ASP A 12 -13.37 -9.52 -16.60
N VAL A 13 -13.23 -8.30 -16.07
CA VAL A 13 -12.63 -8.08 -14.75
C VAL A 13 -13.55 -8.60 -13.66
N ILE A 14 -14.84 -8.24 -13.69
CA ILE A 14 -15.83 -8.70 -12.70
C ILE A 14 -16.00 -10.23 -12.73
N ASP A 15 -16.05 -10.83 -13.92
CA ASP A 15 -16.17 -12.28 -14.08
C ASP A 15 -14.94 -13.01 -13.56
N GLN A 16 -13.75 -12.42 -13.72
CA GLN A 16 -12.53 -12.98 -13.12
C GLN A 16 -12.54 -12.87 -11.59
N ILE A 17 -13.01 -11.75 -11.02
CA ILE A 17 -13.16 -11.62 -9.57
C ILE A 17 -14.11 -12.71 -9.05
N ARG A 18 -15.25 -12.90 -9.71
CA ARG A 18 -16.22 -13.97 -9.36
C ARG A 18 -15.58 -15.35 -9.44
N THR A 19 -14.90 -15.64 -10.55
CA THR A 19 -14.20 -16.93 -10.74
C THR A 19 -13.20 -17.22 -9.63
N LEU A 20 -12.42 -16.21 -9.21
CA LEU A 20 -11.45 -16.35 -8.12
C LEU A 20 -12.16 -16.55 -6.77
N ALA A 21 -13.22 -15.79 -6.49
CA ALA A 21 -14.00 -15.95 -5.27
C ALA A 21 -14.63 -17.35 -5.16
N ASP A 22 -15.24 -17.83 -6.25
CA ASP A 22 -15.86 -19.16 -6.35
C ASP A 22 -14.84 -20.29 -6.23
N SER A 23 -13.60 -20.04 -6.66
CA SER A 23 -12.46 -20.97 -6.50
C SER A 23 -11.88 -20.97 -5.08
N GLY A 24 -12.44 -20.18 -4.16
CA GLY A 24 -12.05 -20.15 -2.75
C GLY A 24 -10.93 -19.16 -2.40
N TYR A 25 -10.45 -18.34 -3.33
CA TYR A 25 -9.43 -17.33 -3.03
C TYR A 25 -9.97 -16.26 -2.07
N LYS A 26 -9.26 -16.04 -0.95
CA LYS A 26 -9.70 -15.13 0.13
C LYS A 26 -9.22 -13.69 -0.02
N GLU A 27 -8.21 -13.43 -0.84
CA GLU A 27 -7.81 -12.08 -1.21
C GLU A 27 -7.61 -11.97 -2.72
N ILE A 28 -8.27 -10.99 -3.32
CA ILE A 28 -8.15 -10.67 -4.74
C ILE A 28 -7.46 -9.32 -4.86
N VAL A 29 -6.25 -9.33 -5.42
CA VAL A 29 -5.44 -8.11 -5.57
C VAL A 29 -5.64 -7.55 -6.97
N LEU A 30 -6.22 -6.35 -7.06
CA LEU A 30 -6.33 -5.61 -8.30
C LEU A 30 -4.95 -5.03 -8.65
N THR A 31 -4.47 -5.30 -9.86
CA THR A 31 -3.13 -4.88 -10.31
C THR A 31 -3.20 -4.14 -11.65
N GLY A 32 -2.26 -3.23 -11.85
CA GLY A 32 -2.13 -2.43 -13.08
C GLY A 32 -0.90 -1.54 -13.03
N ILE A 33 -0.51 -0.96 -14.17
CA ILE A 33 0.60 0.01 -14.21
C ILE A 33 0.15 1.37 -13.67
N HIS A 34 -1.02 1.84 -14.12
CA HIS A 34 -1.73 3.03 -13.64
C HIS A 34 -3.15 2.62 -13.28
N ILE A 35 -3.31 1.89 -12.18
CA ILE A 35 -4.56 1.18 -11.89
C ILE A 35 -5.75 2.12 -11.74
N GLY A 36 -5.56 3.32 -11.19
CA GLY A 36 -6.67 4.27 -11.04
C GLY A 36 -7.01 5.03 -12.32
N ARG A 37 -6.28 4.79 -13.42
CA ARG A 37 -6.70 5.19 -14.79
C ARG A 37 -7.52 4.11 -15.50
N TYR A 38 -7.89 3.04 -14.80
CA TYR A 38 -8.79 2.05 -15.37
C TYR A 38 -10.05 2.75 -15.91
N ALA A 39 -10.35 2.52 -17.19
CA ALA A 39 -11.54 3.02 -17.84
C ALA A 39 -12.03 2.02 -18.89
N ASP A 40 -13.30 1.65 -18.82
CA ASP A 40 -13.97 0.85 -19.85
C ASP A 40 -15.44 1.26 -19.97
N ASN A 41 -15.86 1.74 -21.13
CA ASN A 41 -17.26 2.12 -21.41
C ASN A 41 -17.92 2.99 -20.31
N GLY A 42 -17.18 3.96 -19.76
CA GLY A 42 -17.64 4.85 -18.69
C GLY A 42 -17.50 4.29 -17.27
N LYS A 43 -17.02 3.05 -17.10
CA LYS A 43 -16.70 2.45 -15.79
C LYS A 43 -15.27 2.78 -15.37
N THR A 44 -15.06 3.03 -14.08
CA THR A 44 -13.78 3.38 -13.48
C THR A 44 -13.26 2.31 -12.51
N LEU A 45 -12.07 2.50 -11.94
CA LEU A 45 -11.55 1.62 -10.88
C LEU A 45 -12.53 1.54 -9.70
N ASP A 46 -13.15 2.65 -9.34
CA ASP A 46 -14.12 2.74 -8.25
C ASP A 46 -15.29 1.79 -8.50
N ASP A 47 -15.78 1.72 -9.75
CA ASP A 47 -16.86 0.80 -10.14
C ASP A 47 -16.41 -0.67 -10.07
N VAL A 48 -15.15 -0.96 -10.42
CA VAL A 48 -14.59 -2.32 -10.32
C VAL A 48 -14.51 -2.75 -8.86
N VAL A 49 -14.02 -1.86 -7.99
CA VAL A 49 -13.88 -2.14 -6.55
C VAL A 49 -15.26 -2.33 -5.92
N GLU A 50 -16.19 -1.41 -6.16
CA GLU A 50 -17.56 -1.48 -5.61
C GLU A 50 -18.29 -2.73 -6.12
N THR A 51 -18.38 -2.92 -7.44
CA THR A 51 -19.10 -4.07 -8.03
C THR A 51 -18.45 -5.40 -7.66
N GLY A 52 -17.11 -5.45 -7.64
CA GLY A 52 -16.38 -6.63 -7.24
C GLY A 52 -16.62 -6.98 -5.78
N ALA A 53 -16.73 -5.99 -4.90
CA ALA A 53 -16.93 -6.22 -3.47
C ALA A 53 -18.37 -6.70 -3.15
N GLU A 54 -19.35 -6.41 -4.01
CA GLU A 54 -20.71 -6.92 -3.90
C GLU A 54 -20.86 -8.41 -4.27
N ILE A 55 -19.86 -9.03 -4.91
CA ILE A 55 -19.90 -10.46 -5.25
C ILE A 55 -20.02 -11.30 -3.96
N PRO A 56 -20.97 -12.25 -3.86
CA PRO A 56 -21.11 -13.12 -2.69
C PRO A 56 -19.86 -13.93 -2.36
N GLY A 57 -19.70 -14.32 -1.10
CA GLY A 57 -18.57 -15.11 -0.62
C GLY A 57 -17.69 -14.37 0.40
N SER A 58 -16.82 -15.13 1.05
CA SER A 58 -15.88 -14.63 2.06
C SER A 58 -14.51 -14.42 1.41
N PHE A 59 -14.30 -13.20 0.89
CA PHE A 59 -13.03 -12.73 0.33
C PHE A 59 -12.92 -11.22 0.54
N ARG A 60 -11.73 -10.66 0.32
CA ARG A 60 -11.50 -9.22 0.28
C ARG A 60 -10.75 -8.78 -0.97
N ILE A 61 -10.94 -7.53 -1.35
CA ILE A 61 -10.29 -6.87 -2.46
C ILE A 61 -9.19 -5.97 -1.91
N ARG A 62 -7.99 -6.09 -2.47
CA ARG A 62 -6.88 -5.18 -2.22
C ARG A 62 -6.50 -4.46 -3.51
N ILE A 63 -6.20 -3.19 -3.40
CA ILE A 63 -5.65 -2.40 -4.50
C ILE A 63 -4.12 -2.47 -4.37
N SER A 64 -3.41 -2.77 -5.45
CA SER A 64 -1.95 -2.68 -5.48
C SER A 64 -1.47 -1.22 -5.35
N SER A 65 -0.22 -0.94 -5.71
CA SER A 65 0.26 0.44 -5.78
C SER A 65 -0.63 1.32 -6.67
N ILE A 66 -0.92 2.53 -6.19
CA ILE A 66 -1.70 3.55 -6.89
C ILE A 66 -0.96 4.88 -6.88
N GLU A 67 -1.14 5.66 -7.94
CA GLU A 67 -0.59 7.00 -8.01
C GLU A 67 -1.47 8.00 -7.23
N PRO A 68 -0.89 9.00 -6.54
CA PRO A 68 -1.65 9.90 -5.67
C PRO A 68 -2.84 10.60 -6.33
N GLN A 69 -2.66 11.06 -7.57
CA GLN A 69 -3.69 11.76 -8.35
C GLN A 69 -4.85 10.87 -8.81
N GLU A 70 -4.69 9.55 -8.69
CA GLU A 70 -5.69 8.56 -9.12
C GLU A 70 -6.56 8.10 -7.94
N ILE A 71 -6.30 8.61 -6.73
CA ILE A 71 -7.08 8.32 -5.52
C ILE A 71 -8.29 9.26 -5.48
N SER A 72 -9.46 8.76 -5.87
CA SER A 72 -10.70 9.52 -5.82
C SER A 72 -11.29 9.54 -4.39
N PRO A 73 -12.15 10.53 -4.06
CA PRO A 73 -12.92 10.51 -2.82
C PRO A 73 -13.77 9.25 -2.66
N ARG A 74 -14.39 8.75 -3.75
CA ARG A 74 -15.20 7.51 -3.72
C ARG A 74 -14.34 6.28 -3.42
N LEU A 75 -13.13 6.20 -3.96
CA LEU A 75 -12.19 5.12 -3.62
C LEU A 75 -11.80 5.15 -2.14
N ILE A 76 -11.61 6.34 -1.58
CA ILE A 76 -11.37 6.49 -0.14
C ILE A 76 -12.57 5.98 0.66
N GLU A 77 -13.80 6.38 0.31
CA GLU A 77 -15.01 5.87 0.97
C GLU A 77 -15.08 4.33 0.95
N LEU A 78 -14.79 3.72 -0.20
CA LEU A 78 -14.79 2.26 -0.35
C LEU A 78 -13.74 1.61 0.55
N THR A 79 -12.49 2.10 0.54
CA THR A 79 -11.42 1.52 1.36
C THR A 79 -11.59 1.73 2.85
N VAL A 80 -12.27 2.79 3.29
CA VAL A 80 -12.51 3.08 4.71
C VAL A 80 -13.71 2.31 5.25
N ASN A 81 -14.80 2.22 4.47
CA ASN A 81 -16.09 1.76 5.01
C ASN A 81 -16.52 0.37 4.51
N HIS A 82 -16.04 -0.10 3.36
CA HIS A 82 -16.56 -1.34 2.77
C HIS A 82 -15.88 -2.57 3.39
N PRO A 83 -16.63 -3.54 3.98
CA PRO A 83 -16.04 -4.63 4.77
C PRO A 83 -15.18 -5.61 3.95
N LYS A 84 -15.44 -5.72 2.64
CA LYS A 84 -14.65 -6.53 1.72
C LYS A 84 -13.54 -5.74 1.00
N VAL A 85 -13.38 -4.45 1.24
CA VAL A 85 -12.26 -3.69 0.66
C VAL A 85 -11.22 -3.50 1.77
N CYS A 86 -9.96 -3.80 1.47
CA CYS A 86 -8.89 -3.63 2.44
C CYS A 86 -8.75 -2.15 2.82
N ASN A 87 -8.71 -1.86 4.11
CA ASN A 87 -8.35 -0.55 4.66
C ASN A 87 -6.83 -0.29 4.56
N HIS A 88 -6.35 -0.30 3.33
CA HIS A 88 -4.95 -0.17 2.98
C HIS A 88 -4.78 0.48 1.62
N LEU A 89 -3.82 1.40 1.51
CA LEU A 89 -3.35 1.96 0.25
C LEU A 89 -1.82 1.97 0.24
N HIS A 90 -1.25 1.61 -0.91
CA HIS A 90 0.16 1.79 -1.19
C HIS A 90 0.34 2.86 -2.26
N VAL A 91 0.94 3.99 -1.89
CA VAL A 91 0.94 5.19 -2.73
C VAL A 91 2.34 5.48 -3.27
N SER A 92 2.45 5.58 -4.58
CA SER A 92 3.73 5.80 -5.26
C SER A 92 4.15 7.28 -5.22
N ILE A 93 4.46 7.82 -4.02
CA ILE A 93 4.80 9.24 -3.78
C ILE A 93 6.09 9.66 -4.48
N GLN A 94 7.11 8.82 -4.47
CA GLN A 94 8.46 8.98 -5.02
C GLN A 94 9.39 9.92 -4.23
N SER A 95 8.97 11.14 -3.92
CA SER A 95 9.79 12.14 -3.21
C SER A 95 8.91 13.06 -2.35
N GLY A 96 9.48 13.60 -1.28
CA GLY A 96 8.82 14.63 -0.46
C GLY A 96 9.17 16.05 -0.90
N ASP A 97 9.99 16.23 -1.93
CA ASP A 97 10.40 17.53 -2.43
C ASP A 97 9.76 17.84 -3.79
N ASP A 98 9.10 19.01 -3.90
CA ASP A 98 8.33 19.37 -5.09
C ASP A 98 9.21 19.65 -6.32
N GLU A 99 10.46 20.07 -6.15
CA GLU A 99 11.38 20.28 -7.27
C GLU A 99 11.86 18.95 -7.82
N ILE A 100 12.16 17.98 -6.94
CA ILE A 100 12.51 16.62 -7.34
C ILE A 100 11.33 15.91 -7.99
N LEU A 101 10.12 16.05 -7.45
CA LEU A 101 8.90 15.52 -8.08
C LEU A 101 8.72 16.07 -9.51
N LYS A 102 8.93 17.37 -9.73
CA LYS A 102 8.88 17.98 -11.07
C LYS A 102 9.95 17.40 -12.00
N LEU A 103 11.18 17.22 -11.51
CA LEU A 103 12.27 16.58 -12.29
C LEU A 103 11.97 15.11 -12.61
N MET A 104 11.23 14.40 -11.74
CA MET A 104 10.71 13.06 -12.00
C MET A 104 9.50 13.04 -12.95
N GLY A 105 9.04 14.20 -13.43
CA GLY A 105 7.88 14.32 -14.32
C GLY A 105 6.53 14.19 -13.61
N ARG A 106 6.49 14.32 -12.27
CA ARG A 106 5.26 14.25 -11.47
C ARG A 106 4.53 15.59 -11.52
N ARG A 107 3.19 15.51 -11.64
CA ARG A 107 2.29 16.67 -11.77
C ARG A 107 1.45 16.90 -10.52
N TYR A 108 2.03 16.66 -9.35
CA TYR A 108 1.43 16.87 -8.04
C TYR A 108 2.48 17.41 -7.06
N ALA A 109 2.03 18.08 -6.00
CA ALA A 109 2.88 18.54 -4.90
C ALA A 109 2.87 17.50 -3.78
N ALA A 110 4.01 17.28 -3.13
CA ALA A 110 4.16 16.34 -2.01
C ALA A 110 3.17 16.67 -0.89
N GLY A 111 3.03 17.97 -0.55
CA GLY A 111 2.12 18.43 0.51
C GLY A 111 0.67 17.99 0.28
N THR A 112 0.17 18.08 -0.96
CA THR A 112 -1.19 17.64 -1.31
C THR A 112 -1.39 16.14 -1.04
N VAL A 113 -0.36 15.33 -1.33
CA VAL A 113 -0.42 13.89 -1.09
C VAL A 113 -0.43 13.60 0.41
N PHE A 114 0.47 14.18 1.19
CA PHE A 114 0.51 13.97 2.64
C PHE A 114 -0.80 14.42 3.34
N SER A 115 -1.35 15.57 2.96
CA SER A 115 -2.65 16.02 3.49
C SER A 115 -3.81 15.09 3.12
N LEU A 116 -3.77 14.44 1.95
CA LEU A 116 -4.75 13.41 1.59
C LEU A 116 -4.64 12.20 2.52
N LEU A 117 -3.41 11.74 2.76
CA LEU A 117 -3.13 10.60 3.65
C LEU A 117 -3.56 10.88 5.11
N GLU A 118 -3.32 12.09 5.60
CA GLU A 118 -3.78 12.54 6.92
C GLU A 118 -5.31 12.46 7.05
N LYS A 119 -6.05 12.93 6.04
CA LYS A 119 -7.52 12.84 6.03
C LYS A 119 -8.01 11.39 6.09
N ILE A 120 -7.32 10.46 5.44
CA ILE A 120 -7.64 9.03 5.51
C ILE A 120 -7.38 8.50 6.92
N ARG A 121 -6.21 8.79 7.50
CA ARG A 121 -5.84 8.37 8.85
C ARG A 121 -6.79 8.89 9.93
N VAL A 122 -7.30 10.11 9.79
CA VAL A 122 -8.29 10.68 10.72
C VAL A 122 -9.58 9.85 10.75
N ARG A 123 -9.99 9.30 9.60
CA ARG A 123 -11.21 8.49 9.49
C ARG A 123 -11.04 7.06 9.97
N ASP A 124 -9.86 6.48 9.73
CA ASP A 124 -9.48 5.19 10.27
C ASP A 124 -8.04 5.27 10.84
N PRO A 125 -7.91 5.41 12.18
CA PRO A 125 -6.61 5.45 12.84
C PRO A 125 -5.74 4.22 12.59
N LEU A 126 -6.32 3.08 12.20
CA LEU A 126 -5.62 1.82 11.92
C LEU A 126 -5.47 1.55 10.41
N PHE A 127 -5.80 2.50 9.54
CA PHE A 127 -5.65 2.35 8.10
C PHE A 127 -4.17 2.12 7.71
N GLY A 128 -3.91 1.15 6.84
CA GLY A 128 -2.56 0.86 6.37
C GLY A 128 -2.13 1.83 5.27
N LEU A 129 -1.11 2.66 5.51
CA LEU A 129 -0.61 3.61 4.51
C LEU A 129 0.84 3.30 4.16
N GLY A 130 1.06 2.70 2.99
CA GLY A 130 2.37 2.43 2.43
C GLY A 130 2.78 3.47 1.40
N ALA A 131 4.09 3.67 1.20
CA ALA A 131 4.57 4.49 0.09
C ALA A 131 5.91 4.05 -0.49
N ASP A 132 6.13 4.37 -1.76
CA ASP A 132 7.43 4.20 -2.43
C ASP A 132 8.20 5.52 -2.50
N PHE A 133 9.50 5.47 -2.20
CA PHE A 133 10.43 6.60 -2.33
C PHE A 133 11.66 6.22 -3.16
N ILE A 134 12.04 7.12 -4.06
CA ILE A 134 13.28 7.06 -4.84
C ILE A 134 14.24 8.10 -4.29
N ILE A 135 15.40 7.64 -3.80
CA ILE A 135 16.38 8.48 -3.11
C ILE A 135 17.65 8.64 -3.93
N GLY A 136 18.18 9.86 -3.98
CA GLY A 136 19.39 10.18 -4.71
C GLY A 136 19.14 10.36 -6.21
N PHE A 137 18.01 10.94 -6.58
CA PHE A 137 17.71 11.28 -7.97
C PHE A 137 18.73 12.29 -8.53
N ASN A 138 19.01 12.26 -9.83
CA ASN A 138 19.94 13.23 -10.42
C ASN A 138 19.41 14.66 -10.21
N GLY A 139 20.22 15.52 -9.57
CA GLY A 139 19.81 16.87 -9.15
C GLY A 139 19.32 16.98 -7.71
N GLU A 140 19.25 15.88 -6.95
CA GLU A 140 18.86 15.89 -5.53
C GLU A 140 19.96 16.47 -4.62
N SER A 141 19.84 17.75 -4.26
CA SER A 141 20.68 18.38 -3.26
C SER A 141 20.41 17.87 -1.84
N GLU A 142 21.27 18.22 -0.89
CA GLU A 142 21.05 17.92 0.54
C GLU A 142 19.77 18.59 1.07
N ARG A 143 19.43 19.79 0.58
CA ARG A 143 18.16 20.47 0.92
C ARG A 143 16.95 19.65 0.49
N HIS A 144 16.95 19.12 -0.73
CA HIS A 144 15.84 18.32 -1.27
C HIS A 144 15.68 17.01 -0.48
N PHE A 145 16.80 16.37 -0.16
CA PHE A 145 16.82 15.19 0.69
C PHE A 145 16.26 15.48 2.08
N ASN A 146 16.70 16.55 2.73
CA ASN A 146 16.21 16.95 4.06
C ASN A 146 14.72 17.29 4.06
N SER A 147 14.21 17.93 3.00
CA SER A 147 12.77 18.15 2.82
C SER A 147 12.00 16.83 2.75
N THR A 148 12.50 15.86 1.98
CA THR A 148 11.91 14.51 1.91
C THR A 148 11.96 13.80 3.26
N LEU A 149 13.10 13.84 3.95
CA LEU A 149 13.28 13.19 5.25
C LEU A 149 12.36 13.76 6.32
N SER A 150 12.24 15.09 6.43
CA SER A 150 11.34 15.74 7.39
C SER A 150 9.89 15.36 7.11
N ARG A 151 9.43 15.42 5.86
CA ARG A 151 8.06 14.99 5.52
C ARG A 151 7.80 13.53 5.83
N VAL A 152 8.74 12.63 5.50
CA VAL A 152 8.60 11.22 5.86
C VAL A 152 8.52 11.08 7.37
N ALA A 153 9.41 11.71 8.14
CA ALA A 153 9.45 11.63 9.60
C ALA A 153 8.16 12.11 10.28
N GLU A 154 7.51 13.14 9.74
CA GLU A 154 6.28 13.75 10.27
C GLU A 154 4.99 13.11 9.73
N SER A 155 5.09 12.23 8.73
CA SER A 155 3.92 11.65 8.07
C SER A 155 3.15 10.62 8.89
N VAL A 156 1.92 10.34 8.44
CA VAL A 156 1.05 9.27 8.97
C VAL A 156 1.25 7.91 8.29
N LEU A 157 2.36 7.72 7.56
CA LEU A 157 2.65 6.46 6.87
C LEU A 157 2.86 5.33 7.88
N SER A 158 2.44 4.12 7.53
CA SER A 158 2.66 2.90 8.32
C SER A 158 3.99 2.22 7.93
N TYR A 159 4.39 2.31 6.67
CA TYR A 159 5.62 1.73 6.14
C TYR A 159 6.00 2.41 4.82
N GLY A 160 7.20 2.12 4.31
CA GLY A 160 7.55 2.52 2.95
C GLY A 160 8.70 1.70 2.38
N HIS A 161 8.75 1.66 1.05
CA HIS A 161 9.86 1.09 0.32
C HIS A 161 10.80 2.21 -0.15
N VAL A 162 12.10 1.96 0.00
CA VAL A 162 13.14 2.94 -0.29
C VAL A 162 14.08 2.35 -1.31
N PHE A 163 14.06 2.92 -2.51
CA PHE A 163 14.87 2.50 -3.64
C PHE A 163 15.92 3.58 -3.95
N PRO A 164 17.21 3.24 -4.04
CA PRO A 164 18.19 4.18 -4.57
C PRO A 164 17.89 4.42 -6.06
N PHE A 165 17.99 5.67 -6.51
CA PHE A 165 17.85 5.98 -7.92
C PHE A 165 18.93 5.26 -8.74
N SER A 166 18.48 4.50 -9.73
CA SER A 166 19.34 3.81 -10.70
C SER A 166 19.02 4.35 -12.09
N LEU A 167 20.02 4.98 -12.71
CA LEU A 167 19.87 5.56 -14.04
C LEU A 167 19.72 4.44 -15.09
N ARG A 168 18.71 4.55 -15.93
CA ARG A 168 18.50 3.66 -17.08
C ARG A 168 18.84 4.42 -18.36
N LYS A 169 19.70 3.84 -19.21
CA LYS A 169 20.03 4.40 -20.52
C LYS A 169 18.77 4.58 -21.38
N GLY A 170 18.72 5.64 -22.18
CA GLY A 170 17.60 5.97 -23.06
C GLY A 170 16.39 6.58 -22.35
N THR A 171 16.54 7.05 -21.11
CA THR A 171 15.47 7.75 -20.39
C THR A 171 15.64 9.27 -20.47
N ALA A 172 14.55 10.02 -20.37
CA ALA A 172 14.57 11.49 -20.39
C ALA A 172 15.49 12.12 -19.31
N VAL A 173 15.80 11.34 -18.28
CA VAL A 173 16.61 11.76 -17.12
C VAL A 173 18.09 11.40 -17.26
N GLU A 174 18.50 10.76 -18.36
CA GLU A 174 19.90 10.38 -18.64
C GLU A 174 20.85 11.58 -18.69
N HIS A 175 20.39 12.71 -19.23
CA HIS A 175 21.19 13.91 -19.38
C HIS A 175 21.07 14.90 -18.21
N LEU A 176 20.36 14.53 -17.14
CA LEU A 176 20.25 15.40 -15.96
C LEU A 176 21.57 15.43 -15.19
N PRO A 177 22.15 16.62 -14.96
CA PRO A 177 23.36 16.76 -14.15
C PRO A 177 23.06 16.48 -12.65
N GLY A 178 24.12 16.45 -11.83
CA GLY A 178 23.98 16.27 -10.38
C GLY A 178 23.80 14.81 -9.97
N ALA A 179 24.54 13.90 -10.61
CA ALA A 179 24.61 12.51 -10.18
C ALA A 179 25.21 12.41 -8.76
N ILE A 180 24.58 11.60 -7.91
CA ILE A 180 24.99 11.41 -6.51
C ILE A 180 25.81 10.12 -6.40
N ALA A 181 26.91 10.19 -5.65
CA ALA A 181 27.75 9.04 -5.39
C ALA A 181 26.98 7.92 -4.66
N SER A 182 27.28 6.66 -4.98
CA SER A 182 26.59 5.49 -4.41
C SER A 182 26.63 5.46 -2.87
N VAL A 183 27.75 5.88 -2.27
CA VAL A 183 27.92 5.98 -0.81
C VAL A 183 26.90 6.94 -0.20
N GLU A 184 26.67 8.08 -0.86
CA GLU A 184 25.74 9.09 -0.41
C GLU A 184 24.27 8.65 -0.59
N LYS A 185 23.93 8.03 -1.73
CA LYS A 185 22.61 7.39 -1.91
C LYS A 185 22.34 6.36 -0.81
N SER A 186 23.35 5.58 -0.46
CA SER A 186 23.26 4.56 0.59
C SER A 186 23.04 5.18 1.98
N ARG A 187 23.72 6.28 2.31
CA ARG A 187 23.50 7.05 3.55
C ARG A 187 22.06 7.53 3.63
N ARG A 188 21.61 8.26 2.61
CA ARG A 188 20.24 8.81 2.52
C ARG A 188 19.17 7.73 2.61
N CYS A 189 19.36 6.61 1.92
CA CYS A 189 18.44 5.47 2.01
C CYS A 189 18.35 4.89 3.43
N ARG A 190 19.46 4.80 4.17
CA ARG A 190 19.44 4.30 5.56
C ARG A 190 18.63 5.21 6.48
N GLU A 191 18.75 6.52 6.32
CA GLU A 191 18.03 7.50 7.14
C GLU A 191 16.52 7.44 6.91
N ILE A 192 16.08 7.37 5.65
CA ILE A 192 14.65 7.22 5.32
C ILE A 192 14.12 5.87 5.82
N LYS A 193 14.88 4.78 5.66
CA LYS A 193 14.52 3.46 6.21
C LYS A 193 14.39 3.48 7.73
N ALA A 194 15.25 4.22 8.43
CA ALA A 194 15.15 4.39 9.88
C ALA A 194 13.88 5.14 10.28
N ALA A 195 13.47 6.17 9.52
CA ALA A 195 12.18 6.84 9.73
C ALA A 195 11.00 5.88 9.52
N PHE A 196 10.99 5.09 8.43
CA PHE A 196 9.95 4.08 8.21
C PHE A 196 9.93 2.98 9.27
N GLN A 197 11.07 2.63 9.84
CA GLN A 197 11.11 1.67 10.94
C GLN A 197 10.38 2.21 12.18
N LYS A 198 10.52 3.51 12.49
CA LYS A 198 9.77 4.14 13.59
C LYS A 198 8.27 4.12 13.33
N HIS A 199 7.86 4.47 12.11
CA HIS A 199 6.46 4.41 11.66
C HIS A 199 5.86 3.02 11.77
N LYS A 200 6.59 2.00 11.31
CA LYS A 200 6.15 0.61 11.42
C LYS A 200 5.96 0.20 12.88
N GLN A 201 6.90 0.55 13.76
CA GLN A 201 6.79 0.24 15.19
C GLN A 201 5.60 0.95 15.83
N ALA A 202 5.39 2.24 15.53
CA ALA A 202 4.23 2.99 16.01
C ALA A 202 2.91 2.39 15.52
N PHE A 203 2.85 1.98 14.25
CA PHE A 203 1.67 1.36 13.67
C PHE A 203 1.38 -0.02 14.28
N LEU A 204 2.39 -0.87 14.47
CA LEU A 204 2.25 -2.15 15.16
C LEU A 204 1.78 -1.95 16.61
N ALA A 205 2.32 -0.96 17.32
CA ALA A 205 1.91 -0.62 18.67
C ALA A 205 0.45 -0.16 18.74
N ALA A 206 -0.01 0.65 17.79
CA ALA A 206 -1.40 1.11 17.71
C ALA A 206 -2.40 -0.05 17.46
N ASN A 207 -1.95 -1.15 16.85
CA ASN A 207 -2.77 -2.34 16.62
C ASN A 207 -2.68 -3.36 17.77
N MET A 208 -1.90 -3.11 18.83
CA MET A 208 -1.83 -4.01 19.98
C MET A 208 -3.22 -4.17 20.65
N GLY A 209 -3.59 -5.41 20.93
CA GLY A 209 -4.88 -5.76 21.54
C GLY A 209 -6.08 -5.59 20.61
N LYS A 210 -5.87 -5.29 19.33
CA LYS A 210 -6.94 -5.15 18.34
C LYS A 210 -7.22 -6.48 17.64
N ASN A 211 -8.49 -6.67 17.27
CA ASN A 211 -8.94 -7.82 16.51
C ASN A 211 -8.77 -7.53 15.01
N HIS A 212 -8.24 -8.51 14.29
CA HIS A 212 -8.14 -8.49 12.83
C HIS A 212 -8.54 -9.83 12.25
N VAL A 213 -8.85 -9.84 10.96
CA VAL A 213 -8.89 -11.06 10.16
C VAL A 213 -7.66 -11.08 9.27
N ILE A 214 -6.90 -12.17 9.34
CA ILE A 214 -5.79 -12.41 8.42
C ILE A 214 -6.24 -13.33 7.29
N VAL A 215 -5.60 -13.22 6.13
CA VAL A 215 -5.52 -14.32 5.18
C VAL A 215 -4.22 -15.05 5.47
N TYR A 216 -4.32 -16.31 5.88
CA TYR A 216 -3.19 -17.15 6.24
C TYR A 216 -2.42 -17.56 4.97
N GLU A 217 -1.10 -17.45 5.02
CA GLU A 217 -0.19 -17.72 3.93
C GLU A 217 0.67 -18.94 4.28
N ASN A 218 1.99 -18.80 4.25
CA ASN A 218 2.95 -19.83 4.62
C ASN A 218 3.69 -19.46 5.92
N ASP A 219 4.45 -20.41 6.44
CA ASP A 219 5.36 -20.22 7.58
C ASP A 219 4.70 -19.63 8.83
N GLN A 220 3.46 -20.07 9.12
CA GLN A 220 2.64 -19.56 10.23
C GLN A 220 2.35 -18.07 10.15
N THR A 221 2.40 -17.47 8.97
CA THR A 221 2.10 -16.06 8.80
C THR A 221 0.84 -15.82 8.00
N GLY A 222 0.19 -14.69 8.27
CA GLY A 222 -0.88 -14.16 7.42
C GLY A 222 -0.85 -12.65 7.38
N LEU A 223 -1.67 -12.09 6.49
CA LEU A 223 -1.74 -10.65 6.26
C LEU A 223 -3.11 -10.11 6.69
N THR A 224 -3.14 -9.02 7.45
CA THR A 224 -4.38 -8.30 7.78
C THR A 224 -4.86 -7.41 6.62
N SER A 225 -6.09 -6.90 6.70
CA SER A 225 -6.61 -5.94 5.71
C SER A 225 -5.76 -4.67 5.66
N ASN A 226 -5.32 -4.16 6.81
CA ASN A 226 -4.43 -3.00 6.94
C ASN A 226 -2.93 -3.30 6.74
N TYR A 227 -2.61 -4.45 6.11
CA TYR A 227 -1.27 -4.81 5.63
C TYR A 227 -0.22 -5.09 6.72
N ILE A 228 -0.67 -5.60 7.87
CA ILE A 228 0.21 -6.10 8.93
C ILE A 228 0.45 -7.58 8.70
N ARG A 229 1.74 -7.96 8.63
CA ARG A 229 2.17 -9.35 8.68
C ARG A 229 2.04 -9.85 10.12
N VAL A 230 1.26 -10.90 10.32
CA VAL A 230 1.01 -11.50 11.63
C VAL A 230 1.60 -12.91 11.63
N LEU A 231 2.44 -13.20 12.63
CA LEU A 231 2.84 -14.55 12.99
C LEU A 231 1.79 -15.16 13.92
N CYS A 232 1.15 -16.23 13.48
CA CYS A 232 0.14 -16.97 14.21
C CYS A 232 0.79 -17.99 15.14
N ALA A 233 0.19 -18.16 16.33
CA ALA A 233 0.63 -19.18 17.27
C ALA A 233 0.25 -20.61 16.84
N GLU A 234 -0.84 -20.76 16.10
CA GLU A 234 -1.36 -22.06 15.65
C GLU A 234 -1.31 -22.13 14.11
N PRO A 235 -0.94 -23.29 13.53
CA PRO A 235 -0.97 -23.49 12.09
C PRO A 235 -2.41 -23.58 11.57
N ALA A 236 -2.59 -23.22 10.31
CA ALA A 236 -3.87 -23.30 9.60
C ALA A 236 -3.63 -23.64 8.12
N GLU A 237 -4.70 -23.78 7.33
CA GLU A 237 -4.56 -24.04 5.90
C GLU A 237 -4.24 -22.75 5.14
N GLN A 238 -3.34 -22.87 4.15
CA GLN A 238 -2.99 -21.74 3.30
C GLN A 238 -4.24 -21.24 2.59
N GLY A 239 -4.47 -19.93 2.68
CA GLY A 239 -5.63 -19.27 2.13
C GLY A 239 -6.73 -19.06 3.15
N ASP A 240 -6.71 -19.64 4.36
CA ASP A 240 -7.79 -19.45 5.33
C ASP A 240 -7.92 -18.00 5.82
N MET A 241 -9.16 -17.57 6.07
CA MET A 241 -9.43 -16.34 6.82
C MET A 241 -9.55 -16.63 8.31
N ILE A 242 -8.65 -16.07 9.11
CA ILE A 242 -8.55 -16.39 10.54
C ILE A 242 -8.71 -15.13 11.37
N PRO A 243 -9.71 -15.06 12.26
CA PRO A 243 -9.81 -14.01 13.26
C PRO A 243 -8.69 -14.15 14.29
N VAL A 244 -7.95 -13.07 14.51
CA VAL A 244 -6.84 -13.00 15.46
C VAL A 244 -6.92 -11.74 16.31
N VAL A 245 -6.38 -11.81 17.53
CA VAL A 245 -6.04 -10.63 18.33
C VAL A 245 -4.53 -10.44 18.32
N ILE A 246 -4.07 -9.20 18.11
CA ILE A 246 -2.64 -8.89 18.18
C ILE A 246 -2.20 -8.85 19.65
N THR A 247 -1.28 -9.75 20.02
CA THR A 247 -0.81 -9.93 21.40
C THR A 247 0.63 -9.48 21.62
N GLY A 248 1.34 -9.18 20.54
CA GLY A 248 2.73 -8.75 20.57
C GLY A 248 3.16 -8.24 19.20
N TYR A 249 4.35 -7.64 19.13
CA TYR A 249 4.99 -7.36 17.84
C TYR A 249 6.50 -7.40 17.97
N GLY A 250 7.16 -7.79 16.88
CA GLY A 250 8.60 -7.70 16.70
C GLY A 250 8.97 -6.48 15.86
N LYS A 251 10.15 -6.54 15.24
CA LYS A 251 10.65 -5.45 14.38
C LYS A 251 9.77 -5.20 13.15
N ASP A 252 9.31 -6.27 12.51
CA ASP A 252 8.65 -6.19 11.19
C ASP A 252 7.29 -6.90 11.09
N PHE A 253 6.88 -7.59 12.16
CA PHE A 253 5.67 -8.41 12.19
C PHE A 253 4.96 -8.28 13.54
N ALA A 254 3.65 -8.50 13.55
CA ALA A 254 2.86 -8.69 14.75
C ALA A 254 2.82 -10.19 15.13
N ARG A 255 2.50 -10.48 16.39
CA ARG A 255 2.14 -11.83 16.86
C ARG A 255 0.65 -11.85 17.13
N GLY A 256 -0.02 -12.86 16.62
CA GLY A 256 -1.47 -13.04 16.73
C GLY A 256 -1.83 -14.32 17.47
N ALA A 257 -2.81 -14.24 18.36
CA ALA A 257 -3.49 -15.42 18.89
C ALA A 257 -4.84 -15.59 18.18
N ASN A 258 -5.15 -16.81 17.78
CA ASN A 258 -6.44 -17.12 17.17
C ASN A 258 -7.56 -16.82 18.16
N LEU A 259 -8.56 -16.07 17.71
CA LEU A 259 -9.81 -15.97 18.45
C LEU A 259 -10.53 -17.30 18.21
N ARG A 260 -10.35 -18.25 19.14
CA ARG A 260 -11.10 -19.50 19.09
C ARG A 260 -12.58 -19.12 19.05
N GLY A 261 -13.25 -19.51 17.97
CA GLY A 261 -14.70 -19.39 17.90
C GLY A 261 -15.27 -20.10 19.12
N ASN A 262 -16.01 -19.38 19.95
CA ASN A 262 -17.09 -20.00 20.68
C ASN A 262 -18.07 -20.51 19.61
N ASN A 263 -17.78 -21.68 19.03
CA ASN A 263 -18.82 -22.58 18.57
C ASN A 263 -19.49 -23.13 19.83
N GLY A 264 -20.16 -22.22 20.55
CA GLY A 264 -21.11 -22.57 21.58
C GLY A 264 -22.28 -23.22 20.87
N VAL A 265 -22.27 -24.54 20.89
CA VAL A 265 -23.50 -25.33 20.86
C VAL A 265 -24.39 -24.79 21.98
N ALA A 266 -25.48 -24.13 21.58
CA ALA A 266 -26.74 -24.03 22.32
C ALA A 266 -27.85 -23.80 21.30
#